data_AF-J3NJ10-F1
#
_entry.id   AF-J3NJ10-F1
#
_cell.length_a   1.000
_cell.length_b   1.000
_cell.length_c   1.000
_cell.angle_alpha   90.00
_cell.angle_beta   90.00
_cell.angle_gamma   90.00
#
_symmetry.space_group_name_H-M   'P 1'
#
loop_
_entity.id
_entity.type
_entity.pdbx_description
1 polymer ?
#
loop_
_entity_poly.entity_id
_entity_poly.type
_entity_poly.pdbx_seq_one_letter_code
_entity_poly.pdbx_strand_id
1 'polypeptide(L)'
;MRLDSQSKPAPALLAAAAASLPVLLCRAQGISESCTLAGAIFAQDKFLGAYCTNDRKEIHGYDWTWIDLDWCIRNDQGVLKFTENGRFSGSCSRCEFDLRSSRGSFSCRCVDGSGKLRERTYKQHKR
;
A
#
# COMPACT_ATOMS: atom_id res chain seq x y z
N MET A 1 -30.93 13.01 -51.56
CA MET A 1 -29.72 12.30 -52.00
C MET A 1 -28.81 12.15 -50.80
N ARG A 2 -28.58 10.92 -50.34
CA ARG A 2 -27.54 10.57 -49.37
C ARG A 2 -26.19 10.62 -50.06
N LEU A 3 -25.15 11.07 -49.36
CA LEU A 3 -23.76 10.64 -49.55
C LEU A 3 -23.05 10.77 -48.19
N ASP A 4 -22.94 9.61 -47.54
CA ASP A 4 -22.04 9.33 -46.41
C ASP A 4 -20.58 9.58 -46.80
N SER A 5 -19.77 10.12 -45.89
CA SER A 5 -18.31 10.07 -46.02
C SER A 5 -17.61 9.95 -44.66
N GLN A 6 -17.50 8.69 -44.27
CA GLN A 6 -16.36 7.98 -43.66
C GLN A 6 -15.39 8.71 -42.71
N SER A 7 -15.26 8.05 -41.56
CA SER A 7 -14.28 8.17 -40.48
C SER A 7 -12.80 8.16 -40.92
N LYS A 8 -12.01 9.03 -40.29
CA LYS A 8 -10.58 8.81 -40.06
C LYS A 8 -10.32 8.87 -38.55
N PRO A 9 -9.89 7.78 -37.89
CA PRO A 9 -9.30 7.89 -36.56
C PRO A 9 -7.87 8.42 -36.71
N ALA A 10 -7.58 9.54 -36.07
CA ALA A 10 -6.22 9.99 -35.82
C ALA A 10 -5.51 9.01 -34.86
N PRO A 11 -4.19 8.85 -34.97
CA PRO A 11 -3.46 7.81 -34.24
C PRO A 11 -3.52 8.10 -32.73
N ALA A 12 -3.99 7.12 -31.96
CA ALA A 12 -3.88 7.12 -30.51
C ALA A 12 -2.41 6.95 -30.10
N LEU A 13 -1.64 8.03 -30.14
CA LEU A 13 -0.40 8.18 -29.41
C LEU A 13 -0.73 8.80 -28.07
N LEU A 14 -0.67 7.99 -27.02
CA LEU A 14 0.07 8.27 -25.78
C LEU A 14 -0.30 7.19 -24.76
N ALA A 15 0.65 6.28 -24.56
CA ALA A 15 0.68 5.41 -23.41
C ALA A 15 0.71 6.27 -22.13
N ALA A 16 -0.33 6.19 -21.32
CA ALA A 16 -0.22 6.58 -19.92
C ALA A 16 0.00 5.29 -19.13
N ALA A 17 1.25 5.08 -18.70
CA ALA A 17 1.62 4.06 -17.73
C ALA A 17 0.93 4.38 -16.39
N ALA A 18 -0.32 3.96 -16.25
CA ALA A 18 -1.02 3.97 -14.98
C ALA A 18 -0.64 2.69 -14.22
N ALA A 19 -0.26 2.87 -12.96
CA ALA A 19 0.00 1.83 -11.94
C ALA A 19 1.39 1.18 -11.95
N SER A 20 2.34 1.83 -11.26
CA SER A 20 3.48 1.12 -10.64
C SER A 20 3.88 1.63 -9.25
N LEU A 21 3.19 2.63 -8.71
CA LEU A 21 3.37 3.08 -7.33
C LEU A 21 3.15 1.97 -6.29
N PRO A 22 2.14 1.09 -6.41
CA PRO A 22 1.84 0.16 -5.33
C PRO A 22 2.86 -0.98 -5.17
N VAL A 23 3.50 -1.38 -6.28
CA VAL A 23 4.44 -2.51 -6.29
C VAL A 23 5.77 -2.14 -5.62
N LEU A 24 6.23 -0.89 -5.75
CA LEU A 24 7.45 -0.43 -5.09
C LEU A 24 7.29 -0.37 -3.56
N LEU A 25 6.12 0.04 -3.06
CA LEU A 25 5.82 0.16 -1.62
C LEU A 25 5.89 -1.17 -0.87
N CYS A 26 5.67 -2.29 -1.55
CA CYS A 26 5.62 -3.62 -0.94
C CYS A 26 6.97 -4.32 -0.82
N ARG A 27 8.03 -3.76 -1.39
CA ARG A 27 9.39 -4.21 -1.07
C ARG A 27 9.64 -3.85 0.39
N ALA A 28 10.27 -4.77 1.14
CA ALA A 28 10.49 -4.67 2.59
C ALA A 28 11.27 -3.41 3.07
N GLN A 29 11.62 -2.53 2.15
CA GLN A 29 12.07 -1.15 2.32
C GLN A 29 10.86 -0.24 2.04
N GLY A 30 9.85 -0.26 2.90
CA GLY A 30 9.84 0.68 4.01
C GLY A 30 8.95 1.87 3.67
N ILE A 31 7.67 1.81 4.04
CA ILE A 31 6.76 2.98 3.98
C ILE A 31 7.44 4.24 4.53
N SER A 32 8.30 4.09 5.56
CA SER A 32 9.07 5.18 6.17
C SER A 32 10.18 5.80 5.32
N GLU A 33 10.62 5.18 4.22
CA GLU A 33 11.69 5.73 3.37
C GLU A 33 11.17 6.76 2.37
N SER A 34 9.94 6.58 1.91
CA SER A 34 9.27 7.50 0.98
C SER A 34 8.15 8.29 1.63
N CYS A 35 7.74 7.96 2.86
CA CYS A 35 6.65 8.63 3.56
C CYS A 35 7.01 9.02 4.99
N THR A 36 6.50 10.17 5.42
CA THR A 36 6.54 10.57 6.83
C THR A 36 5.34 10.00 7.58
N LEU A 37 5.58 9.46 8.77
CA LEU A 37 4.54 9.00 9.69
C LEU A 37 4.05 10.13 10.62
N ALA A 38 4.69 11.31 10.59
CA ALA A 38 4.22 12.45 11.35
C ALA A 38 2.87 12.93 10.78
N GLY A 39 1.82 12.86 11.61
CA GLY A 39 0.46 13.17 11.20
C GLY A 39 -0.22 12.09 10.34
N ALA A 40 0.38 10.90 10.24
CA ALA A 40 -0.25 9.78 9.54
C ALA A 40 -1.51 9.29 10.28
N ILE A 41 -2.44 8.72 9.52
CA ILE A 41 -3.73 8.22 10.00
C ILE A 41 -3.84 6.75 9.64
N PHE A 42 -4.21 5.92 10.60
CA PHE A 42 -4.54 4.52 10.34
C PHE A 42 -6.05 4.33 10.41
N ALA A 43 -6.62 3.71 9.37
CA ALA A 43 -8.06 3.57 9.23
C ALA A 43 -8.46 2.18 8.71
N GLN A 44 -9.63 1.72 9.17
CA GLN A 44 -10.31 0.50 8.69
C GLN A 44 -9.42 -0.75 8.72
N ASP A 45 -8.57 -0.88 9.74
CA ASP A 45 -7.65 -2.01 9.95
C ASP A 45 -6.65 -2.29 8.81
N LYS A 46 -6.56 -1.46 7.76
CA LYS A 46 -5.67 -1.73 6.62
C LYS A 46 -5.19 -0.53 5.80
N PHE A 47 -5.76 0.66 5.98
CA PHE A 47 -5.34 1.84 5.22
C PHE A 47 -4.46 2.74 6.08
N LEU A 48 -3.29 3.07 5.55
CA LEU A 48 -2.38 4.05 6.15
C LEU A 48 -2.36 5.32 5.28
N GLY A 49 -2.94 6.39 5.80
CA GLY A 49 -2.84 7.73 5.23
C GLY A 49 -1.55 8.39 5.67
N ALA A 50 -0.72 8.83 4.74
CA ALA A 50 0.57 9.47 5.04
C ALA A 50 0.97 10.45 3.92
N TYR A 51 1.87 11.37 4.26
CA TYR A 51 2.53 12.23 3.27
C TYR A 51 3.75 11.51 2.70
N CYS A 52 3.76 11.27 1.39
CA CYS A 52 4.83 10.58 0.70
C CYS A 52 5.49 11.48 -0.34
N THR A 53 6.77 11.25 -0.63
CA THR A 53 7.52 11.98 -1.66
C THR A 53 6.79 11.86 -2.99
N ASN A 54 6.53 13.00 -3.62
CA ASN A 54 5.95 13.03 -4.95
C ASN A 54 6.95 12.55 -6.01
N ASP A 55 6.44 12.18 -7.19
CA ASP A 55 7.24 11.76 -8.35
C ASP A 55 7.71 12.95 -9.21
N ARG A 56 7.23 14.15 -8.90
CA ARG A 56 7.53 15.40 -9.61
C ARG A 56 8.89 15.94 -9.18
N LYS A 57 9.95 15.48 -9.85
CA LYS A 57 11.35 15.87 -9.58
C LYS A 57 11.61 17.39 -9.56
N GLU A 58 10.76 18.18 -10.22
CA GLU A 58 10.87 19.65 -10.28
C GLU A 58 10.28 20.35 -9.03
N ILE A 59 9.42 19.65 -8.27
CA ILE A 59 8.77 20.15 -7.07
C ILE A 59 9.14 19.22 -5.92
N HIS A 60 10.24 19.52 -5.23
CA HIS A 60 10.58 18.81 -3.99
C HIS A 60 9.45 18.99 -2.97
N GLY A 61 8.62 17.96 -2.80
CA GLY A 61 7.42 18.03 -1.99
C GLY A 61 6.85 16.67 -1.63
N TYR A 62 5.83 16.70 -0.78
CA TYR A 62 5.12 15.51 -0.33
C TYR A 62 3.64 15.64 -0.68
N ASP A 63 3.06 14.56 -1.17
CA ASP A 63 1.62 14.44 -1.43
C ASP A 63 0.98 13.52 -0.40
N TRP A 64 -0.23 13.87 0.04
CA TRP A 64 -1.03 12.99 0.88
C TRP A 64 -1.53 11.80 0.06
N THR A 65 -1.36 10.58 0.58
CA THR A 65 -1.83 9.36 -0.07
C THR A 65 -2.37 8.34 0.94
N TRP A 66 -3.25 7.46 0.46
CA TRP A 66 -3.73 6.30 1.19
C TRP A 66 -3.03 5.04 0.68
N ILE A 67 -2.34 4.34 1.56
CA ILE A 67 -1.65 3.08 1.28
C ILE A 67 -2.54 1.93 1.76
N ASP A 68 -2.99 1.07 0.84
CA ASP A 68 -3.69 -0.16 1.15
C ASP A 68 -2.69 -1.27 1.52
N LEU A 69 -2.63 -1.64 2.79
CA LEU A 69 -1.70 -2.64 3.29
C LEU A 69 -2.01 -4.06 2.77
N ASP A 70 -3.21 -4.33 2.23
CA ASP A 70 -3.50 -5.62 1.59
C ASP A 70 -2.61 -5.88 0.38
N TRP A 71 -2.05 -4.84 -0.22
CA TRP A 71 -1.17 -5.00 -1.36
C TRP A 71 0.20 -5.50 -0.94
N CYS A 72 0.59 -5.30 0.32
CA CYS A 72 1.95 -5.52 0.78
C CYS A 72 2.08 -6.55 1.89
N ILE A 73 1.00 -6.94 2.55
CA ILE A 73 1.07 -7.80 3.74
C ILE A 73 0.18 -9.02 3.53
N ARG A 74 0.73 -10.20 3.85
CA ARG A 74 0.03 -11.49 3.89
C ARG A 74 0.05 -12.05 5.31
N ASN A 75 -1.02 -12.76 5.66
CA ASN A 75 -1.04 -13.66 6.80
C ASN A 75 -0.48 -15.04 6.41
N ASP A 76 0.64 -15.44 7.00
CA ASP A 76 1.26 -16.75 6.85
C ASP A 76 1.15 -17.53 8.17
N GLN A 77 0.08 -18.32 8.29
CA GLN A 77 -0.21 -19.15 9.49
C GLN A 77 -0.24 -18.35 10.81
N GLY A 78 -0.87 -17.17 10.80
CA GLY A 78 -0.95 -16.28 11.96
C GLY A 78 0.25 -15.33 12.09
N VAL A 79 1.15 -15.29 11.11
CA VAL A 79 2.32 -14.42 11.08
C VAL A 79 2.25 -13.45 9.89
N LEU A 80 2.32 -12.15 10.15
CA LEU A 80 2.36 -11.14 9.09
C LEU A 80 3.71 -11.16 8.35
N LYS A 81 3.67 -11.23 7.02
CA LYS A 81 4.85 -11.18 6.14
C LYS A 81 4.64 -10.21 4.99
N PHE A 82 5.70 -9.53 4.58
CA PHE A 82 5.68 -8.71 3.38
C PHE A 82 5.65 -9.57 2.12
N THR A 83 4.71 -9.28 1.23
CA THR A 83 4.59 -9.90 -0.08
C THR A 83 3.66 -9.06 -0.94
N GLU A 84 3.88 -9.08 -2.25
CA GLU A 84 2.97 -8.43 -3.20
C GLU A 84 1.61 -9.14 -3.21
N ASN A 85 0.54 -8.35 -3.24
CA ASN A 85 -0.86 -8.81 -3.22
C ASN A 85 -1.18 -9.75 -2.06
N GLY A 86 -0.67 -9.46 -0.86
CA GLY A 86 -0.72 -10.36 0.28
C GLY A 86 -2.11 -10.59 0.91
N ARG A 87 -3.02 -9.61 0.81
CA ARG A 87 -4.43 -9.66 1.25
C ARG A 87 -4.63 -10.14 2.70
N PHE A 88 -3.78 -9.70 3.63
CA PHE A 88 -3.85 -10.13 5.03
C PHE A 88 -5.22 -9.87 5.67
N SER A 89 -5.93 -8.80 5.29
CA SER A 89 -7.20 -8.40 5.91
C SER A 89 -8.29 -9.45 5.79
N GLY A 90 -8.20 -10.37 4.81
CA GLY A 90 -9.14 -11.48 4.67
C GLY A 90 -9.07 -12.52 5.79
N SER A 91 -8.02 -12.49 6.62
CA SER A 91 -7.79 -13.45 7.71
C SER A 91 -7.22 -12.82 8.98
N CYS A 92 -7.19 -11.48 9.04
CA CYS A 92 -6.70 -10.72 10.17
C CYS A 92 -7.69 -9.62 10.54
N SER A 93 -7.73 -9.24 11.81
CA SER A 93 -8.62 -8.22 12.35
C SER A 93 -7.99 -7.51 13.55
N ARG A 94 -8.60 -6.41 14.01
CA ARG A 94 -8.13 -5.62 15.16
C ARG A 94 -6.68 -5.22 14.96
N CYS A 95 -6.44 -4.57 13.84
CA CYS A 95 -5.12 -4.14 13.47
C CYS A 95 -4.82 -2.78 14.10
N GLU A 96 -3.55 -2.58 14.42
CA GLU A 96 -3.06 -1.36 15.03
C GLU A 96 -1.76 -0.95 14.35
N PHE A 97 -1.61 0.35 14.14
CA PHE A 97 -0.37 0.93 13.64
C PHE A 97 0.18 1.89 14.70
N ASP A 98 1.37 1.59 15.22
CA ASP A 98 2.11 2.48 16.10
C ASP A 98 2.71 3.62 15.29
N LEU A 99 1.97 4.72 15.25
CA LEU A 99 2.35 5.97 14.60
C LEU A 99 3.41 6.76 15.40
N ARG A 100 3.70 6.38 16.65
CA ARG A 100 4.75 7.00 17.48
C ARG A 100 6.12 6.39 17.20
N SER A 101 6.15 5.14 16.71
CA SER A 101 7.37 4.52 16.21
C SER A 101 7.89 5.27 14.99
N SER A 102 9.15 5.71 15.03
CA SER A 102 9.83 6.35 13.90
C SER A 102 9.96 5.44 12.66
N ARG A 103 9.69 4.14 12.82
CA ARG A 103 9.69 3.13 11.74
C ARG A 103 8.31 2.56 11.45
N GLY A 104 7.29 2.96 12.21
CA GLY A 104 6.01 2.27 12.25
C GLY A 104 6.13 0.88 12.89
N SER A 105 5.15 0.50 13.69
CA SER A 105 4.95 -0.90 14.08
C SER A 105 3.53 -1.27 13.70
N PHE A 106 3.34 -2.43 13.09
CA PHE A 106 2.01 -2.86 12.65
C PHE A 106 1.68 -4.20 13.30
N SER A 107 0.55 -4.30 13.99
CA SER A 107 0.10 -5.53 14.64
C SER A 107 -1.32 -5.86 14.23
N CYS A 108 -1.65 -7.14 14.18
CA CYS A 108 -3.01 -7.62 13.94
C CYS A 108 -3.25 -8.92 14.70
N ARG A 109 -4.53 -9.28 14.85
CA ARG A 109 -4.96 -10.64 15.21
C ARG A 109 -5.29 -11.44 13.97
N CYS A 110 -4.50 -12.45 13.69
CA CYS A 110 -4.58 -13.24 12.47
C CYS A 110 -4.95 -14.69 12.77
N VAL A 111 -5.74 -15.29 11.89
CA VAL A 111 -6.09 -16.71 11.95
C VAL A 111 -4.86 -17.55 11.60
N ASP A 112 -4.53 -18.54 12.43
CA ASP A 112 -3.47 -19.51 12.18
C ASP A 112 -3.99 -20.75 11.42
N GLY A 113 -3.08 -21.67 11.06
CA GLY A 113 -3.43 -22.90 10.32
C GLY A 113 -4.38 -23.84 11.06
N SER A 114 -4.66 -23.60 12.35
CA SER A 114 -5.65 -24.33 13.16
C SER A 114 -7.01 -23.62 13.27
N GLY A 115 -7.16 -22.46 12.62
CA GLY A 115 -8.35 -21.62 12.73
C GLY A 115 -8.39 -20.74 13.97
N LYS A 116 -7.32 -20.68 14.78
CA LYS A 116 -7.25 -19.87 16.01
C LYS A 116 -6.67 -18.48 15.72
N LEU A 117 -7.22 -17.46 16.38
CA LEU A 117 -6.66 -16.10 16.30
C LEU A 117 -5.39 -15.99 17.15
N ARG A 118 -4.34 -15.40 16.57
CA ARG A 118 -3.09 -15.04 17.24
C ARG A 118 -2.78 -13.57 17.02
N GLU A 119 -2.42 -12.88 18.09
CA GLU A 119 -1.92 -11.51 18.03
C GLU A 119 -0.40 -11.52 17.83
N ARG A 120 0.08 -10.80 16.81
CA ARG A 120 1.51 -10.68 16.49
C ARG A 120 1.82 -9.25 16.04
N THR A 121 2.93 -8.72 16.54
CA THR A 121 3.45 -7.40 16.17
C THR A 121 4.57 -7.54 15.16
N TYR A 122 4.45 -6.83 14.05
CA TYR A 122 5.50 -6.61 13.08
C TYR A 122 6.24 -5.29 13.38
N LYS A 123 7.57 -5.34 13.32
CA LYS A 123 8.46 -4.17 13.41
C LYS A 123 9.29 -4.09 12.15
N GLN A 124 9.35 -2.91 11.53
CA GLN A 124 10.25 -2.67 10.40
C GLN A 124 11.72 -2.70 10.91
N HIS A 125 12.48 -3.73 10.53
CA HIS A 125 13.90 -3.88 10.89
C HIS A 125 14.80 -3.39 9.76
N LYS A 126 15.85 -2.65 10.14
CA LYS A 126 16.93 -2.18 9.25
C LYS A 126 17.82 -3.39 8.89
N ARG A 127 18.11 -3.60 7.60
CA ARG A 127 19.30 -4.36 7.19
C ARG A 127 20.53 -3.47 7.31
#